data_AF-A0A933JM57-F1
#
_entry.id   AF-A0A933JM57-F1
#
_cell.length_a   1.000
_cell.length_b   1.000
_cell.length_c   1.000
_cell.angle_alpha   90.00
_cell.angle_beta   90.00
_cell.angle_gamma   90.00
#
_symmetry.space_group_name_H-M   'P 1'
#
loop_
_entity.id
_entity.type
_entity.pdbx_description
1 polymer ?
#
loop_
_entity_poly.entity_id
_entity_poly.type
_entity_poly.pdbx_seq_one_letter_code
_entity_poly.pdbx_strand_id
1 'polypeptide(L)'
;MKKVILILLALVLVGAGSAFGWAKVASSNRLARTFETHKVDFPIPFPLTDSELADLRAERSVQAAPGVDQPTKPDPANKPEATNPAATKPEATKPTEPAKPGEPAEPAKDPLEGVDLAALAAERAAERGKHLVESLYACVECHGKTFGGGTMIDAAPIGKILGVNLTSGKGGVTSKYTAADWDRIVRHGVKPDGTPAAMPSADFFAMSDRELSDIVTYIRAMPPVDNDVPRPTLGPVGLFLMASGAIQLSAEELKDHRAAHKPEAPKETDGLAFGQHMVQVCTGCHGASLAGGKIVGGDPSWPPAANLTPHAEGLKGWTYEDFVRVMREGKRKSGEPLKMPMAAMPAYAAKMKDSELQAMWAYISSVPAAATPQK
;
A
#
# COMPACT_ATOMS: atom_id res chain seq x y z
N MET A 1 49.62 18.61 -32.27
CA MET A 1 48.77 17.55 -31.66
C MET A 1 48.66 17.66 -30.14
N LYS A 2 49.75 17.58 -29.35
CA LYS A 2 49.69 17.63 -27.85
C LYS A 2 48.99 18.87 -27.27
N LYS A 3 49.25 20.08 -27.79
CA LYS A 3 48.58 21.32 -27.36
C LYS A 3 47.07 21.32 -27.63
N VAL A 4 46.65 20.77 -28.78
CA VAL A 4 45.24 20.65 -29.15
C VAL A 4 44.52 19.67 -28.23
N ILE A 5 45.15 18.53 -27.93
CA ILE A 5 44.61 17.55 -26.97
C ILE A 5 44.46 18.17 -25.57
N LEU A 6 45.45 18.92 -25.10
CA LEU A 6 45.39 19.61 -23.79
C LEU A 6 44.26 20.65 -23.74
N ILE A 7 44.06 21.43 -24.80
CA ILE A 7 42.97 22.41 -24.89
C ILE A 7 41.61 21.70 -24.89
N LEU A 8 41.46 20.63 -25.66
CA LEU A 8 40.22 19.84 -25.70
C LEU A 8 39.92 19.21 -24.34
N LEU A 9 40.93 18.65 -23.66
CA LEU A 9 40.77 18.12 -22.29
C LEU A 9 40.35 19.21 -21.31
N ALA A 10 40.96 20.40 -21.38
CA ALA A 10 40.60 21.53 -20.53
C ALA A 10 39.14 21.98 -20.77
N LEU A 11 38.70 22.06 -22.04
CA LEU A 11 37.31 22.39 -22.39
C LEU A 11 36.33 21.33 -21.88
N VAL A 12 36.66 20.04 -22.00
CA VAL A 12 35.83 18.95 -21.45
C VAL A 12 35.73 19.06 -19.93
N LEU A 13 36.83 19.35 -19.23
CA LEU A 13 36.83 19.52 -17.77
C LEU A 13 36.00 20.73 -17.33
N VAL A 14 36.11 21.86 -18.02
CA VAL A 14 35.29 23.05 -17.76
C VAL A 14 33.81 22.77 -18.02
N GLY A 15 33.50 22.09 -19.13
CA GLY A 15 32.14 21.67 -19.47
C GLY A 15 31.54 20.74 -18.42
N ALA A 16 32.29 19.70 -18.02
CA ALA A 16 31.86 18.76 -16.98
C ALA A 16 31.68 19.44 -15.61
N GLY A 17 32.59 20.34 -15.23
CA GLY A 17 32.47 21.12 -14.00
C GLY A 17 31.25 22.04 -14.00
N SER A 18 30.96 22.69 -15.13
CA SER A 18 29.79 23.56 -15.30
C SER A 18 28.48 22.76 -15.23
N ALA A 19 28.41 21.61 -15.92
CA ALA A 19 27.26 20.72 -15.89
C ALA A 19 26.99 20.17 -14.48
N PHE A 20 28.04 19.74 -13.77
CA PHE A 20 27.92 19.29 -12.37
C PHE A 20 27.47 20.42 -11.43
N GLY A 21 28.03 21.63 -11.59
CA GLY A 21 27.63 22.81 -10.83
C GLY A 21 26.15 23.16 -11.03
N TRP A 22 25.70 23.19 -12.28
CA TRP A 22 24.28 23.36 -12.60
C TRP A 22 23.41 22.26 -11.97
N ALA A 23 23.77 20.98 -12.16
CA ALA A 23 22.99 19.86 -11.66
C ALA A 23 22.83 19.89 -10.13
N LYS A 24 23.89 20.26 -9.42
CA LYS A 24 23.88 20.45 -7.97
C LYS A 24 22.93 21.58 -7.55
N VAL A 25 23.00 22.74 -8.18
CA VAL A 25 22.14 23.90 -7.85
C VAL A 25 20.69 23.62 -8.19
N ALA A 26 20.41 23.11 -9.39
CA ALA A 26 19.06 22.80 -9.83
C ALA A 26 18.40 21.74 -8.92
N SER A 27 19.11 20.66 -8.59
CA SER A 27 18.60 19.64 -7.67
C SER A 27 18.39 20.17 -6.26
N SER A 28 19.31 21.01 -5.76
CA SER A 28 19.17 21.63 -4.44
C SER A 28 17.95 22.54 -4.37
N ASN A 29 17.69 23.31 -5.43
CA ASN A 29 16.51 24.16 -5.53
C ASN A 29 15.21 23.35 -5.55
N ARG A 30 15.17 22.21 -6.25
CA ARG A 30 14.02 21.29 -6.23
C ARG A 30 13.78 20.73 -4.82
N LEU A 31 14.83 20.26 -4.15
CA LEU A 31 14.75 19.71 -2.78
C LEU A 31 14.43 20.74 -1.70
N ALA A 32 14.73 22.03 -1.95
CA ALA A 32 14.41 23.13 -1.04
C ALA A 32 13.02 23.74 -1.28
N ARG A 33 12.34 23.38 -2.39
CA ARG A 33 11.00 23.87 -2.70
C ARG A 33 10.02 23.40 -1.62
N THR A 34 9.12 24.28 -1.21
CA THR A 34 8.06 23.97 -0.26
C THR A 34 6.71 23.84 -0.94
N PHE A 35 5.86 22.98 -0.36
CA PHE A 35 4.52 22.67 -0.83
C PHE A 35 3.54 22.78 0.34
N GLU A 36 2.37 23.35 0.07
CA GLU A 36 1.29 23.41 1.04
C GLU A 36 0.19 22.42 0.68
N THR A 37 -0.11 21.51 1.62
CA THR A 37 -1.25 20.60 1.51
C THR A 37 -2.46 21.15 2.24
N HIS A 38 -3.63 20.60 1.95
CA HIS A 38 -4.77 20.77 2.84
C HIS A 38 -4.46 20.17 4.22
N LYS A 39 -5.24 20.59 5.21
CA LYS A 39 -5.17 20.00 6.54
C LYS A 39 -6.31 19.01 6.66
N VAL A 40 -5.96 17.82 7.13
CA VAL A 40 -6.91 16.78 7.51
C VAL A 40 -6.89 16.59 9.01
N ASP A 41 -8.01 16.19 9.56
CA ASP A 41 -8.14 15.78 10.95
C ASP A 41 -9.10 14.59 10.98
N PHE A 42 -8.53 13.39 11.01
CA PHE A 42 -9.28 12.14 11.08
C PHE A 42 -8.72 11.25 12.19
N PRO A 43 -9.57 10.42 12.82
CA PRO A 43 -9.15 9.57 13.94
C PRO A 43 -8.20 8.46 13.48
N ILE A 44 -7.22 8.13 14.33
CA ILE A 44 -6.34 6.97 14.16
C ILE A 44 -6.31 6.19 15.49
N PRO A 45 -6.90 4.99 15.57
CA PRO A 45 -7.64 4.30 14.52
C PRO A 45 -8.99 4.95 14.20
N PHE A 46 -9.52 4.71 13.01
CA PHE A 46 -10.92 4.99 12.68
C PHE A 46 -11.86 4.16 13.57
N PRO A 47 -13.00 4.73 14.01
CA PRO A 47 -14.01 3.99 14.74
C PRO A 47 -14.67 2.93 13.85
N LEU A 48 -15.30 1.94 14.48
CA LEU A 48 -16.17 0.98 13.79
C LEU A 48 -17.36 1.72 13.18
N THR A 49 -17.70 1.39 11.95
CA THR A 49 -18.90 1.91 11.28
C THR A 49 -20.17 1.31 11.88
N ASP A 50 -21.32 1.97 11.67
CA ASP A 50 -22.62 1.45 12.12
C ASP A 50 -22.91 0.06 11.56
N SER A 51 -22.49 -0.21 10.32
CA SER A 51 -22.61 -1.54 9.71
C SER A 51 -21.77 -2.58 10.46
N GLU A 52 -20.51 -2.28 10.78
CA GLU A 52 -19.65 -3.19 11.52
C GLU A 52 -20.17 -3.43 12.94
N LEU A 53 -20.73 -2.41 13.58
CA LEU A 53 -21.37 -2.55 14.90
C LEU A 53 -22.63 -3.41 14.82
N ALA A 54 -23.43 -3.30 13.75
CA ALA A 54 -24.59 -4.16 13.52
C ALA A 54 -24.17 -5.62 13.30
N ASP A 55 -23.16 -5.86 12.48
CA ASP A 55 -22.62 -7.21 12.23
C ASP A 55 -22.08 -7.83 13.53
N LEU A 56 -21.33 -7.05 14.33
CA LEU A 56 -20.84 -7.48 15.64
C LEU A 56 -21.96 -7.81 16.62
N ARG A 57 -23.03 -7.01 16.65
CA ARG A 57 -24.22 -7.35 17.47
C ARG A 57 -24.85 -8.66 17.00
N ALA A 58 -24.98 -8.86 15.70
CA ALA A 58 -25.55 -10.09 15.14
C ALA A 58 -24.69 -11.31 15.49
N GLU A 59 -23.37 -11.24 15.27
CA GLU A 59 -22.41 -12.30 15.61
C GLU A 59 -22.48 -12.68 17.09
N ARG A 60 -22.48 -11.68 17.99
CA ARG A 60 -22.52 -11.92 19.45
C ARG A 60 -23.89 -12.39 19.93
N SER A 61 -24.97 -11.96 19.30
CA SER A 61 -26.31 -12.48 19.59
C SER A 61 -26.42 -13.97 19.27
N VAL A 62 -25.78 -14.41 18.17
CA VAL A 62 -25.71 -15.84 17.81
C VAL A 62 -24.85 -16.61 18.81
N GLN A 63 -23.71 -16.06 19.22
CA GLN A 63 -22.84 -16.71 20.23
C GLN A 63 -23.47 -16.78 21.64
N ALA A 64 -24.37 -15.86 21.96
CA ALA A 64 -25.11 -15.85 23.22
C ALA A 64 -26.36 -16.75 23.20
N ALA A 65 -26.70 -17.37 22.06
CA ALA A 65 -27.86 -18.24 21.94
C ALA A 65 -27.64 -19.55 22.71
N PRO A 66 -28.63 -20.03 23.49
CA PRO A 66 -28.50 -21.26 24.25
C PRO A 66 -28.28 -22.47 23.32
N GLY A 67 -27.19 -23.22 23.56
CA GLY A 67 -26.83 -24.43 22.80
C GLY A 67 -25.69 -24.25 21.78
N VAL A 68 -25.06 -23.07 21.69
CA VAL A 68 -23.83 -22.86 20.92
C VAL A 68 -22.62 -22.99 21.87
N ASP A 69 -21.84 -24.06 21.73
CA ASP A 69 -20.57 -24.19 22.45
C ASP A 69 -19.61 -23.07 21.99
N GLN A 70 -19.06 -22.31 22.94
CA GLN A 70 -18.03 -21.31 22.62
C GLN A 70 -16.77 -22.02 22.09
N PRO A 71 -16.19 -21.57 20.96
CA PRO A 71 -14.90 -22.10 20.54
C PRO A 71 -13.84 -21.76 21.60
N THR A 72 -13.32 -22.78 22.27
CA THR A 72 -12.18 -22.63 23.18
C THR A 72 -10.98 -22.10 22.40
N LYS A 73 -10.39 -20.99 22.88
CA LYS A 73 -9.14 -20.43 22.37
C LYS A 73 -8.08 -21.54 22.32
N PRO A 74 -7.31 -21.73 21.23
CA PRO A 74 -6.30 -22.77 21.18
C PRO A 74 -5.22 -22.51 22.24
N ASP A 75 -4.99 -23.48 23.11
CA ASP A 75 -3.82 -23.52 24.00
C ASP A 75 -2.57 -23.71 23.11
N PRO A 76 -1.54 -22.82 23.17
CA PRO A 76 -0.35 -22.93 22.34
C PRO A 76 0.52 -24.17 22.65
N ALA A 77 0.18 -24.98 23.65
CA ALA A 77 0.99 -26.12 24.07
C ALA A 77 0.54 -27.51 23.58
N ASN A 78 -0.53 -27.66 22.79
CA ASN A 78 -1.02 -29.00 22.43
C ASN A 78 -1.22 -29.22 20.92
N LYS A 79 -0.38 -30.09 20.33
CA LYS A 79 -0.59 -30.64 18.99
C LYS A 79 -1.69 -31.70 19.02
N PRO A 80 -2.62 -31.74 18.05
CA PRO A 80 -3.60 -32.80 18.00
C PRO A 80 -2.96 -34.07 17.42
N GLU A 81 -2.97 -35.14 18.21
CA GLU A 81 -2.69 -36.50 17.77
C GLU A 81 -4.00 -37.10 17.20
N ALA A 82 -3.91 -37.62 15.98
CA ALA A 82 -5.05 -38.20 15.27
C ALA A 82 -5.39 -39.58 15.85
N THR A 83 -6.62 -39.76 16.34
CA THR A 83 -7.22 -41.09 16.50
C THR A 83 -8.67 -41.13 16.02
N ASN A 84 -9.00 -42.29 15.45
CA ASN A 84 -10.15 -42.61 14.59
C ASN A 84 -11.46 -42.84 15.40
N PRO A 85 -12.65 -42.83 14.76
CA PRO A 85 -13.94 -42.76 15.43
C PRO A 85 -14.45 -44.14 15.84
N ALA A 86 -14.98 -44.24 17.06
CA ALA A 86 -15.82 -45.36 17.46
C ALA A 86 -17.16 -44.82 17.99
N ALA A 87 -18.23 -45.39 17.43
CA ALA A 87 -19.61 -45.01 17.63
C ALA A 87 -20.06 -45.07 19.10
N THR A 88 -20.89 -44.12 19.52
CA THR A 88 -21.73 -44.27 20.72
C THR A 88 -23.14 -43.75 20.42
N LYS A 89 -24.13 -44.56 20.81
CA LYS A 89 -25.57 -44.44 20.57
C LYS A 89 -26.17 -43.14 21.16
N PRO A 90 -27.29 -42.62 20.61
CA PRO A 90 -27.99 -41.49 21.20
C PRO A 90 -28.78 -41.94 22.43
N GLU A 91 -28.54 -41.28 23.57
CA GLU A 91 -29.35 -41.41 24.78
C GLU A 91 -30.52 -40.40 24.71
N ALA A 92 -31.73 -40.88 25.02
CA ALA A 92 -32.97 -40.16 24.80
C ALA A 92 -33.13 -38.97 25.76
N THR A 93 -33.32 -37.78 25.20
CA THR A 93 -33.69 -36.57 25.92
C THR A 93 -35.12 -36.68 26.46
N LYS A 94 -35.27 -36.47 27.77
CA LYS A 94 -36.56 -36.39 28.47
C LYS A 94 -37.29 -35.10 28.05
N PRO A 95 -38.63 -35.09 27.91
CA PRO A 95 -39.35 -33.90 27.45
C PRO A 95 -39.29 -32.78 28.50
N THR A 96 -38.85 -31.60 28.08
CA THR A 96 -38.89 -30.37 28.86
C THR A 96 -40.34 -29.91 29.03
N GLU A 97 -40.72 -29.59 30.26
CA GLU A 97 -42.02 -29.04 30.67
C GLU A 97 -42.28 -27.68 29.98
N PRO A 98 -43.50 -27.38 29.50
CA PRO A 98 -43.77 -26.14 28.81
C PRO A 98 -43.70 -24.94 29.77
N ALA A 99 -42.93 -23.92 29.38
CA ALA A 99 -42.80 -22.67 30.11
C ALA A 99 -44.16 -21.95 30.28
N LYS A 100 -44.42 -21.42 31.48
CA LYS A 100 -45.57 -20.56 31.78
C LYS A 100 -45.54 -19.27 30.94
N PRO A 101 -46.65 -18.84 30.32
CA PRO A 101 -46.74 -17.54 29.68
C PRO A 101 -47.11 -16.47 30.70
N GLY A 102 -46.34 -15.37 30.79
CA GLY A 102 -46.79 -14.20 31.53
C GLY A 102 -45.75 -13.20 32.03
N GLU A 103 -44.45 -13.44 31.88
CA GLU A 103 -43.45 -12.45 32.30
C GLU A 103 -43.00 -11.61 31.08
N PRO A 104 -43.12 -10.26 31.10
CA PRO A 104 -42.52 -9.44 30.06
C PRO A 104 -41.03 -9.71 30.07
N ALA A 105 -40.50 -10.21 28.96
CA ALA A 105 -39.07 -10.42 28.80
C ALA A 105 -38.36 -9.11 29.16
N GLU A 106 -37.45 -9.17 30.13
CA GLU A 106 -36.51 -8.10 30.43
C GLU A 106 -35.93 -7.58 29.10
N PRO A 107 -35.80 -6.26 28.88
CA PRO A 107 -35.21 -5.75 27.65
C PRO A 107 -33.85 -6.42 27.47
N ALA A 108 -33.71 -7.18 26.38
CA ALA A 108 -32.48 -7.92 26.11
C ALA A 108 -31.31 -6.94 26.15
N LYS A 109 -30.34 -7.19 27.03
CA LYS A 109 -29.12 -6.39 27.14
C LYS A 109 -28.44 -6.29 25.77
N ASP A 110 -27.90 -5.12 25.43
CA ASP A 110 -27.15 -4.96 24.17
C ASP A 110 -26.04 -6.02 24.14
N PRO A 111 -25.95 -6.88 23.11
CA PRO A 111 -24.87 -7.86 22.97
C PRO A 111 -23.45 -7.27 23.01
N LEU A 112 -23.32 -5.95 22.82
CA LEU A 112 -22.07 -5.19 22.96
C LEU A 112 -21.87 -4.54 24.34
N GLU A 113 -22.79 -4.69 25.29
CA GLU A 113 -22.61 -4.17 26.64
C GLU A 113 -21.31 -4.75 27.27
N GLY A 114 -20.43 -3.86 27.72
CA GLY A 114 -19.13 -4.22 28.30
C GLY A 114 -18.02 -4.54 27.30
N VAL A 115 -18.26 -4.45 25.98
CA VAL A 115 -17.23 -4.61 24.95
C VAL A 115 -16.41 -3.32 24.81
N ASP A 116 -15.09 -3.42 24.85
CA ASP A 116 -14.19 -2.32 24.50
C ASP A 116 -14.15 -2.15 22.97
N LEU A 117 -15.07 -1.34 22.46
CA LEU A 117 -15.18 -1.06 21.03
C LEU A 117 -13.95 -0.33 20.47
N ALA A 118 -13.21 0.42 21.30
CA ALA A 118 -12.01 1.12 20.86
C ALA A 118 -10.84 0.15 20.65
N ALA A 119 -10.64 -0.79 21.59
CA ALA A 119 -9.65 -1.86 21.42
C ALA A 119 -9.98 -2.74 20.21
N LEU A 120 -11.26 -3.10 20.03
CA LEU A 120 -11.70 -3.89 18.88
C LEU A 120 -11.52 -3.13 17.55
N ALA A 121 -11.80 -1.82 17.52
CA ALA A 121 -11.53 -0.98 16.36
C ALA A 121 -10.04 -0.97 16.01
N ALA A 122 -9.16 -0.83 17.02
CA ALA A 122 -7.71 -0.85 16.83
C ALA A 122 -7.20 -2.20 16.30
N GLU A 123 -7.71 -3.31 16.83
CA GLU A 123 -7.37 -4.66 16.37
C GLU A 123 -7.77 -4.86 14.90
N ARG A 124 -9.04 -4.59 14.55
CA ARG A 124 -9.52 -4.71 13.17
C ARG A 124 -8.80 -3.74 12.22
N ALA A 125 -8.49 -2.52 12.67
CA ALA A 125 -7.70 -1.56 11.91
C ALA A 125 -6.29 -2.06 11.63
N ALA A 126 -5.62 -2.67 12.62
CA ALA A 126 -4.30 -3.26 12.43
C ALA A 126 -4.33 -4.44 11.44
N GLU A 127 -5.36 -5.29 11.48
CA GLU A 127 -5.54 -6.39 10.52
C GLU A 127 -5.73 -5.89 9.09
N ARG A 128 -6.61 -4.90 8.88
CA ARG A 128 -6.81 -4.26 7.57
C ARG A 128 -5.55 -3.55 7.09
N GLY A 129 -4.88 -2.82 7.97
CA GLY A 129 -3.62 -2.13 7.67
C GLY A 129 -2.51 -3.09 7.24
N LYS A 130 -2.40 -4.24 7.92
CA LYS A 130 -1.47 -5.30 7.52
C LYS A 130 -1.77 -5.81 6.11
N HIS A 131 -3.04 -6.11 5.82
CA HIS A 131 -3.45 -6.56 4.48
C HIS A 131 -3.08 -5.54 3.41
N LEU A 132 -3.37 -4.26 3.62
CA LEU A 132 -3.07 -3.18 2.68
C LEU A 132 -1.56 -3.04 2.41
N VAL A 133 -0.72 -3.11 3.45
CA VAL A 133 0.74 -3.01 3.31
C VAL A 133 1.33 -4.23 2.61
N GLU A 134 0.84 -5.43 2.93
CA GLU A 134 1.36 -6.70 2.39
C GLU A 134 0.85 -7.03 0.98
N SER A 135 -0.30 -6.47 0.57
CA SER A 135 -0.94 -6.82 -0.70
C SER A 135 -0.94 -5.69 -1.73
N LEU A 136 -1.14 -4.42 -1.33
CA LEU A 136 -1.44 -3.35 -2.27
C LEU A 136 -0.36 -2.26 -2.32
N TYR A 137 0.10 -1.77 -1.16
CA TYR A 137 0.93 -0.56 -1.09
C TYR A 137 2.43 -0.80 -0.92
N ALA A 138 2.86 -2.06 -0.75
CA ALA A 138 4.26 -2.47 -0.80
C ALA A 138 5.24 -1.64 0.06
N CYS A 139 4.79 -1.10 1.20
CA CYS A 139 5.60 -0.18 2.02
C CYS A 139 6.92 -0.81 2.52
N VAL A 140 6.95 -2.15 2.60
CA VAL A 140 8.11 -2.93 3.05
C VAL A 140 9.29 -2.89 2.07
N GLU A 141 9.08 -2.59 0.78
CA GLU A 141 10.18 -2.47 -0.20
C GLU A 141 11.12 -1.32 0.17
N CYS A 142 10.59 -0.27 0.78
CA CYS A 142 11.35 0.92 1.13
C CYS A 142 11.70 0.93 2.62
N HIS A 143 10.74 0.62 3.48
CA HIS A 143 10.87 0.72 4.94
C HIS A 143 11.35 -0.56 5.63
N GLY A 144 11.52 -1.65 4.86
CA GLY A 144 11.91 -2.95 5.39
C GLY A 144 10.74 -3.69 6.07
N LYS A 145 10.89 -5.01 6.25
CA LYS A 145 9.85 -5.89 6.81
C LYS A 145 9.46 -5.56 8.25
N THR A 146 10.34 -4.91 9.00
CA THR A 146 10.10 -4.49 10.39
C THR A 146 9.68 -3.02 10.48
N PHE A 147 9.63 -2.29 9.36
CA PHE A 147 9.48 -0.83 9.31
C PHE A 147 10.56 -0.04 10.05
N GLY A 148 11.63 -0.70 10.49
CA GLY A 148 12.78 -0.09 11.15
C GLY A 148 13.70 0.70 10.20
N GLY A 149 13.38 0.73 8.90
CA GLY A 149 14.18 1.33 7.85
C GLY A 149 14.62 0.30 6.80
N GLY A 150 14.89 0.78 5.60
CA GLY A 150 15.28 -0.07 4.47
C GLY A 150 16.08 0.70 3.42
N THR A 151 16.58 -0.03 2.43
CA THR A 151 17.41 0.52 1.35
C THR A 151 16.69 0.32 0.03
N MET A 152 16.23 1.42 -0.56
CA MET A 152 15.62 1.40 -1.90
C MET A 152 16.69 1.47 -2.97
N ILE A 153 17.63 2.42 -2.86
CA ILE A 153 18.74 2.59 -3.79
C ILE A 153 20.04 2.69 -2.98
N ASP A 154 21.03 1.88 -3.33
CA ASP A 154 22.42 2.04 -2.88
C ASP A 154 23.37 1.85 -4.06
N ALA A 155 23.51 2.91 -4.85
CA ALA A 155 24.38 2.93 -6.01
C ALA A 155 25.13 4.25 -6.06
N ALA A 156 26.43 4.25 -5.77
CA ALA A 156 27.22 5.48 -5.60
C ALA A 156 27.04 6.55 -6.71
N PRO A 157 26.89 6.21 -8.01
CA PRO A 157 26.61 7.21 -9.04
C PRO A 157 25.26 7.91 -8.88
N ILE A 158 24.23 7.18 -8.44
CA ILE A 158 22.86 7.70 -8.23
C ILE A 158 22.73 8.31 -6.83
N GLY A 159 23.25 7.64 -5.81
CA GLY A 159 23.15 8.01 -4.42
C GLY A 159 22.60 6.88 -3.54
N LYS A 160 22.22 7.24 -2.32
CA LYS A 160 21.54 6.35 -1.38
C LYS A 160 20.15 6.89 -1.07
N ILE A 161 19.11 6.12 -1.39
CA ILE A 161 17.73 6.42 -1.02
C ILE A 161 17.29 5.33 -0.04
N LEU A 162 16.95 5.76 1.18
CA LEU A 162 16.66 4.90 2.30
C LEU A 162 15.23 5.17 2.80
N GLY A 163 14.50 4.12 3.16
CA GLY A 163 13.27 4.27 3.93
C GLY A 163 13.61 4.53 5.39
N VAL A 164 12.92 5.51 5.97
CA VAL A 164 13.08 5.89 7.38
C VAL A 164 12.50 4.83 8.32
N ASN A 165 12.94 4.85 9.57
CA ASN A 165 12.34 4.08 10.66
C ASN A 165 10.97 4.66 11.02
N LEU A 166 9.91 3.87 10.85
CA LEU A 166 8.52 4.23 11.15
C LEU A 166 8.05 3.72 12.51
N THR A 167 8.84 2.87 13.17
CA THR A 167 8.47 2.27 14.46
C THR A 167 8.64 3.28 15.61
N SER A 168 8.16 2.92 16.79
CA SER A 168 8.35 3.72 18.01
C SER A 168 9.74 3.57 18.65
N GLY A 169 10.64 2.77 18.06
CA GLY A 169 12.01 2.62 18.55
C GLY A 169 12.86 3.86 18.33
N LYS A 170 14.05 3.88 18.92
CA LYS A 170 15.02 4.97 18.75
C LYS A 170 15.35 5.17 17.27
N GLY A 171 15.34 6.43 16.83
CA GLY A 171 15.53 6.80 15.41
C GLY A 171 14.25 6.80 14.59
N GLY A 172 13.12 6.36 15.15
CA GLY A 172 11.79 6.47 14.56
C GLY A 172 11.35 7.93 14.38
N VAL A 173 10.98 8.30 13.15
CA VAL A 173 10.65 9.70 12.80
C VAL A 173 9.17 10.05 12.96
N THR A 174 8.32 9.07 13.21
CA THR A 174 6.85 9.16 13.18
C THR A 174 6.19 9.22 14.56
N SER A 175 6.97 9.13 15.64
CA SER A 175 6.46 9.08 17.02
C SER A 175 5.57 10.28 17.39
N LYS A 176 5.79 11.43 16.74
CA LYS A 176 5.01 12.67 16.94
C LYS A 176 4.08 13.01 15.78
N TYR A 177 3.98 12.15 14.77
CA TYR A 177 3.18 12.44 13.59
C TYR A 177 1.69 12.39 13.93
N THR A 178 1.00 13.48 13.57
CA THR A 178 -0.46 13.57 13.55
C THR A 178 -1.02 12.90 12.30
N ALA A 179 -2.34 12.78 12.19
CA ALA A 179 -3.00 12.34 10.97
C ALA A 179 -2.60 13.22 9.76
N ALA A 180 -2.48 14.53 9.97
CA ALA A 180 -2.04 15.47 8.94
C ALA A 180 -0.59 15.26 8.50
N ASP A 181 0.32 14.87 9.40
CA ASP A 181 1.71 14.59 9.03
C ASP A 181 1.83 13.30 8.21
N TRP A 182 1.05 12.27 8.59
CA TRP A 182 0.96 11.02 7.82
C TRP A 182 0.34 11.25 6.45
N ASP A 183 -0.73 12.02 6.36
CA ASP A 183 -1.35 12.41 5.09
C ASP A 183 -0.36 13.14 4.16
N ARG A 184 0.30 14.17 4.67
CA ARG A 184 1.31 14.96 3.93
C ARG A 184 2.39 14.07 3.34
N ILE A 185 2.96 13.17 4.13
CA ILE A 185 4.09 12.37 3.65
C ILE A 185 3.62 11.24 2.73
N VAL A 186 2.54 10.54 3.06
CA VAL A 186 2.10 9.33 2.33
C VAL A 186 1.37 9.69 1.05
N ARG A 187 0.42 10.61 1.09
CA ARG A 187 -0.47 10.94 -0.05
C ARG A 187 0.00 12.15 -0.85
N HIS A 188 0.96 12.91 -0.34
CA HIS A 188 1.47 14.11 -1.02
C HIS A 188 2.99 14.15 -1.24
N GLY A 189 3.78 13.29 -0.59
CA GLY A 189 5.23 13.29 -0.72
C GLY A 189 5.88 14.53 -0.09
N VAL A 190 5.19 15.14 0.88
CA VAL A 190 5.59 16.39 1.53
C VAL A 190 5.92 16.11 2.99
N LYS A 191 7.10 16.54 3.44
CA LYS A 191 7.50 16.43 4.85
C LYS A 191 6.75 17.46 5.72
N PRO A 192 6.77 17.30 7.06
CA PRO A 192 6.20 18.30 7.97
C PRO A 192 6.78 19.71 7.80
N ASP A 193 8.03 19.82 7.35
CA ASP A 193 8.69 21.11 7.03
C ASP A 193 8.28 21.70 5.67
N GLY A 194 7.39 21.04 4.93
CA GLY A 194 6.87 21.45 3.63
C GLY A 194 7.76 21.05 2.44
N THR A 195 8.96 20.53 2.66
CA THR A 195 9.87 20.14 1.56
C THR A 195 9.58 18.70 1.08
N PRO A 196 9.94 18.34 -0.16
CA PRO A 196 9.55 17.06 -0.73
C PRO A 196 10.34 15.88 -0.15
N ALA A 197 9.74 14.70 -0.21
CA ALA A 197 10.33 13.41 0.15
C ALA A 197 10.42 12.49 -1.07
N ALA A 198 11.25 11.44 -0.96
CA ALA A 198 11.35 10.37 -1.96
C ALA A 198 10.22 9.33 -1.84
N MET A 199 9.17 9.61 -1.07
CA MET A 199 7.99 8.74 -0.94
C MET A 199 7.22 8.74 -2.26
N PRO A 200 6.83 7.58 -2.83
CA PRO A 200 6.10 7.47 -4.10
C PRO A 200 4.61 7.80 -3.93
N SER A 201 4.31 8.99 -3.43
CA SER A 201 2.95 9.39 -3.07
C SER A 201 2.00 9.53 -4.25
N ALA A 202 2.52 9.65 -5.47
CA ALA A 202 1.71 9.62 -6.69
C ALA A 202 1.01 8.26 -6.91
N ASP A 203 1.46 7.21 -6.25
CA ASP A 203 0.79 5.90 -6.27
C ASP A 203 -0.26 5.77 -5.16
N PHE A 204 -0.15 6.61 -4.12
CA PHE A 204 -0.95 6.50 -2.88
C PHE A 204 -1.96 7.63 -2.70
N PHE A 205 -1.99 8.64 -3.56
CA PHE A 205 -2.85 9.82 -3.37
C PHE A 205 -4.35 9.49 -3.33
N ALA A 206 -4.78 8.36 -3.89
CA ALA A 206 -6.20 7.94 -3.85
C ALA A 206 -6.57 7.18 -2.58
N MET A 207 -5.60 6.85 -1.72
CA MET A 207 -5.82 6.18 -0.44
C MET A 207 -6.79 7.00 0.41
N SER A 208 -7.83 6.34 0.90
CA SER A 208 -8.82 6.97 1.78
C SER A 208 -8.24 7.27 3.17
N ASP A 209 -8.89 8.15 3.92
CA ASP A 209 -8.48 8.47 5.29
C ASP A 209 -8.49 7.21 6.18
N ARG A 210 -9.50 6.34 5.99
CA ARG A 210 -9.61 5.08 6.71
C ARG A 210 -8.48 4.11 6.41
N GLU A 211 -8.12 3.94 5.14
CA GLU A 211 -6.98 3.09 4.76
C GLU A 211 -5.66 3.60 5.33
N LEU A 212 -5.43 4.91 5.27
CA LEU A 212 -4.24 5.52 5.86
C LEU A 212 -4.21 5.32 7.38
N SER A 213 -5.34 5.51 8.05
CA SER A 213 -5.47 5.22 9.48
C SER A 213 -5.20 3.75 9.81
N ASP A 214 -5.74 2.81 9.05
CA ASP A 214 -5.55 1.38 9.28
C ASP A 214 -4.06 1.01 9.13
N ILE A 215 -3.38 1.53 8.09
CA ILE A 215 -1.93 1.37 7.88
C ILE A 215 -1.13 1.95 9.05
N VAL A 216 -1.45 3.17 9.49
CA VAL A 216 -0.75 3.80 10.63
C VAL A 216 -0.98 3.02 11.92
N THR A 217 -2.20 2.54 12.14
CA THR A 217 -2.54 1.68 13.29
C THR A 217 -1.69 0.41 13.29
N TYR A 218 -1.60 -0.27 12.14
CA TYR A 218 -0.75 -1.45 11.98
C TYR A 218 0.73 -1.14 12.26
N ILE A 219 1.28 -0.08 11.67
CA ILE A 219 2.69 0.31 11.85
C ILE A 219 2.98 0.67 13.32
N ARG A 220 2.07 1.37 14.01
CA ARG A 220 2.21 1.71 15.43
C ARG A 220 2.15 0.50 16.35
N ALA A 221 1.47 -0.57 15.93
CA ALA A 221 1.40 -1.82 16.67
C ALA A 221 2.63 -2.72 16.45
N MET A 222 3.50 -2.40 15.50
CA MET A 222 4.72 -3.19 15.24
C MET A 222 5.73 -3.08 16.39
N PRO A 223 6.51 -4.15 16.65
CA PRO A 223 7.58 -4.09 17.64
C PRO A 223 8.53 -2.91 17.41
N PRO A 224 8.94 -2.19 18.46
CA PRO A 224 9.92 -1.11 18.32
C PRO A 224 11.24 -1.63 17.74
N VAL A 225 11.81 -0.90 16.78
CA VAL A 225 13.14 -1.18 16.24
C VAL A 225 14.01 0.05 16.45
N ASP A 226 15.12 -0.13 17.17
CA ASP A 226 16.11 0.93 17.35
C ASP A 226 17.03 0.97 16.13
N ASN A 227 16.86 2.00 15.30
CA ASN A 227 17.66 2.21 14.10
C ASN A 227 17.63 3.69 13.67
N ASP A 228 18.80 4.33 13.69
CA ASP A 228 19.01 5.69 13.19
C ASP A 228 19.35 5.63 11.70
N VAL A 229 18.34 5.82 10.84
CA VAL A 229 18.52 5.79 9.38
C VAL A 229 19.24 7.07 8.90
N PRO A 230 20.39 6.96 8.20
CA PRO A 230 21.09 8.12 7.65
C PRO A 230 20.25 8.92 6.67
N ARG A 231 20.57 10.21 6.50
CA ARG A 231 19.93 11.03 5.48
C ARG A 231 20.26 10.50 4.07
N PRO A 232 19.28 10.51 3.13
CA PRO A 232 19.52 10.18 1.74
C PRO A 232 20.60 11.06 1.11
N THR A 233 21.33 10.51 0.13
CA THR A 233 22.36 11.22 -0.62
C THR A 233 22.10 11.11 -2.12
N LEU A 234 22.55 12.10 -2.89
CA LEU A 234 22.54 12.07 -4.36
C LEU A 234 23.97 12.08 -4.88
N GLY A 235 24.30 11.08 -5.68
CA GLY A 235 25.54 11.01 -6.45
C GLY A 235 25.49 11.89 -7.71
N PRO A 236 26.59 11.98 -8.48
CA PRO A 236 26.67 12.85 -9.66
C PRO A 236 25.61 12.55 -10.73
N VAL A 237 25.30 11.28 -10.97
CA VAL A 237 24.26 10.87 -11.93
C VAL A 237 22.87 11.17 -11.36
N GLY A 238 22.63 10.90 -10.06
CA GLY A 238 21.37 11.23 -9.41
C GLY A 238 21.05 12.73 -9.43
N LEU A 239 22.06 13.58 -9.18
CA LEU A 239 21.95 15.03 -9.34
C LEU A 239 21.59 15.42 -10.77
N PHE A 240 22.20 14.81 -11.78
CA PHE A 240 21.88 15.13 -13.17
C PHE A 240 20.45 14.69 -13.54
N LEU A 241 20.04 13.48 -13.13
CA LEU A 241 18.70 12.95 -13.37
C LEU A 241 17.63 13.79 -12.67
N MET A 242 17.89 14.25 -11.44
CA MET A 242 17.00 15.18 -10.75
C MET A 242 17.03 16.55 -11.42
N ALA A 243 18.18 17.14 -11.73
CA ALA A 243 18.22 18.45 -12.39
C ALA A 243 17.52 18.48 -13.76
N SER A 244 17.59 17.38 -14.52
CA SER A 244 16.94 17.23 -15.83
C SER A 244 15.45 16.86 -15.77
N GLY A 245 14.91 16.55 -14.59
CA GLY A 245 13.52 16.10 -14.45
C GLY A 245 13.27 14.63 -14.79
N ALA A 246 14.32 13.84 -15.01
CA ALA A 246 14.22 12.39 -15.23
C ALA A 246 13.87 11.61 -13.96
N ILE A 247 14.26 12.14 -12.80
CA ILE A 247 13.71 11.76 -11.48
C ILE A 247 12.79 12.89 -11.03
N GLN A 248 11.53 12.58 -10.76
CA GLN A 248 10.56 13.51 -10.19
C GLN A 248 10.13 13.02 -8.82
N LEU A 249 9.95 13.97 -7.90
CA LEU A 249 9.39 13.70 -6.58
C LEU A 249 7.87 13.82 -6.69
N SER A 250 7.12 12.96 -6.02
CA SER A 250 5.65 12.96 -6.14
C SER A 250 5.02 14.30 -5.74
N ALA A 251 5.65 15.07 -4.85
CA ALA A 251 5.21 16.42 -4.51
C ALA A 251 5.23 17.40 -5.71
N GLU A 252 6.03 17.14 -6.73
CA GLU A 252 6.05 17.95 -7.97
C GLU A 252 5.09 17.41 -9.04
N GLU A 253 4.83 16.11 -9.02
CA GLU A 253 3.96 15.42 -9.96
C GLU A 253 2.48 15.63 -9.66
N LEU A 254 2.13 15.64 -8.37
CA LEU A 254 0.76 15.85 -7.91
C LEU A 254 0.30 17.28 -8.22
N LYS A 255 -0.75 17.37 -9.03
CA LYS A 255 -1.28 18.67 -9.50
C LYS A 255 -1.99 19.46 -8.41
N ASP A 256 -2.65 18.77 -7.48
CA ASP A 256 -3.48 19.39 -6.47
C ASP A 256 -3.26 18.75 -5.10
N HIS A 257 -2.54 19.47 -4.23
CA HIS A 257 -2.34 19.11 -2.83
C HIS A 257 -3.49 19.53 -1.92
N ARG A 258 -4.50 20.22 -2.47
CA ARG A 258 -5.68 20.73 -1.76
C ARG A 258 -6.94 19.93 -2.06
N ALA A 259 -6.91 19.03 -3.04
CA ALA A 259 -7.97 18.07 -3.28
C ALA A 259 -8.23 17.24 -2.02
N ALA A 260 -9.49 17.20 -1.58
CA ALA A 260 -9.89 16.43 -0.41
C ALA A 260 -9.86 14.93 -0.72
N HIS A 261 -9.38 14.17 0.25
CA HIS A 261 -9.43 12.71 0.22
C HIS A 261 -10.81 12.19 0.62
N LYS A 262 -11.12 10.95 0.20
CA LYS A 262 -12.34 10.28 0.63
C LYS A 262 -12.15 9.74 2.05
N PRO A 263 -13.16 9.83 2.93
CA PRO A 263 -13.10 9.22 4.25
C PRO A 263 -12.90 7.69 4.20
N GLU A 264 -13.61 7.04 3.27
CA GLU A 264 -13.55 5.58 3.07
C GLU A 264 -13.32 5.24 1.59
N ALA A 265 -12.63 4.12 1.37
CA ALA A 265 -12.49 3.53 0.04
C ALA A 265 -13.83 2.94 -0.44
N PRO A 266 -14.02 2.78 -1.76
CA PRO A 266 -15.13 1.99 -2.28
C PRO A 266 -15.12 0.58 -1.67
N LYS A 267 -16.30 0.04 -1.37
CA LYS A 267 -16.44 -1.32 -0.84
C LYS A 267 -16.24 -2.33 -1.95
N GLU A 268 -15.84 -3.56 -1.60
CA GLU A 268 -15.73 -4.66 -2.58
C GLU A 268 -17.02 -4.87 -3.39
N THR A 269 -18.18 -4.58 -2.78
CA THR A 269 -19.51 -4.64 -3.41
C THR A 269 -19.78 -3.54 -4.43
N ASP A 270 -18.98 -2.49 -4.49
CA ASP A 270 -19.17 -1.33 -5.38
C ASP A 270 -18.64 -1.58 -6.80
N GLY A 271 -18.17 -2.80 -7.08
CA GLY A 271 -17.82 -3.27 -8.42
C GLY A 271 -16.69 -2.46 -9.05
N LEU A 272 -16.97 -1.77 -10.16
CA LEU A 272 -15.96 -1.02 -10.92
C LEU A 272 -15.30 0.10 -10.11
N ALA A 273 -16.01 0.72 -9.16
CA ALA A 273 -15.42 1.77 -8.32
C ALA A 273 -14.30 1.21 -7.43
N PHE A 274 -14.50 0.01 -6.88
CA PHE A 274 -13.47 -0.69 -6.11
C PHE A 274 -12.32 -1.16 -7.00
N GLY A 275 -12.64 -1.73 -8.17
CA GLY A 275 -11.61 -2.11 -9.14
C GLY A 275 -10.74 -0.93 -9.57
N GLN A 276 -11.32 0.24 -9.79
CA GLN A 276 -10.61 1.47 -10.11
C GLN A 276 -9.66 1.87 -8.97
N HIS A 277 -10.14 1.85 -7.73
CA HIS A 277 -9.34 2.17 -6.55
C HIS A 277 -8.13 1.23 -6.41
N MET A 278 -8.35 -0.07 -6.58
CA MET A 278 -7.29 -1.09 -6.51
C MET A 278 -6.24 -0.93 -7.62
N VAL A 279 -6.65 -0.53 -8.82
CA VAL A 279 -5.76 -0.35 -9.99
C VAL A 279 -4.95 0.95 -9.91
N GLN A 280 -5.26 1.87 -8.98
CA GLN A 280 -4.53 3.14 -8.87
C GLN A 280 -3.02 2.95 -8.72
N VAL A 281 -2.58 1.97 -7.92
CA VAL A 281 -1.15 1.68 -7.72
C VAL A 281 -0.46 1.16 -8.99
N CYS A 282 -1.22 0.66 -9.97
CA CYS A 282 -0.66 0.24 -11.25
C CYS A 282 -0.28 1.44 -12.14
N THR A 283 -0.88 2.61 -11.90
CA THR A 283 -0.76 3.77 -12.79
C THR A 283 0.61 4.44 -12.76
N GLY A 284 1.38 4.33 -11.67
CA GLY A 284 2.74 4.86 -11.61
C GLY A 284 3.68 4.24 -12.65
N CYS A 285 3.47 2.96 -12.97
CA CYS A 285 4.24 2.28 -14.01
C CYS A 285 3.49 2.19 -15.35
N HIS A 286 2.19 1.90 -15.33
CA HIS A 286 1.40 1.68 -16.55
C HIS A 286 0.76 2.96 -17.11
N GLY A 287 0.99 4.11 -16.47
CA GLY A 287 0.41 5.40 -16.82
C GLY A 287 -1.05 5.52 -16.38
N ALA A 288 -1.54 6.77 -16.31
CA ALA A 288 -2.91 7.07 -15.89
C ALA A 288 -3.99 6.46 -16.80
N SER A 289 -3.69 6.22 -18.08
CA SER A 289 -4.59 5.53 -19.02
C SER A 289 -4.42 4.01 -19.03
N LEU A 290 -3.47 3.47 -18.27
CA LEU A 290 -3.06 2.07 -18.28
C LEU A 290 -2.50 1.59 -19.63
N ALA A 291 -2.23 2.51 -20.56
CA ALA A 291 -1.72 2.18 -21.90
C ALA A 291 -0.23 1.78 -21.91
N GLY A 292 0.46 1.85 -20.77
CA GLY A 292 1.87 1.48 -20.64
C GLY A 292 2.81 2.53 -21.23
N GLY A 293 4.03 2.11 -21.54
CA GLY A 293 5.09 2.97 -22.09
C GLY A 293 6.28 3.14 -21.15
N LYS A 294 7.05 4.20 -21.35
CA LYS A 294 8.24 4.48 -20.54
C LYS A 294 7.85 4.71 -19.07
N ILE A 295 8.48 3.98 -18.16
CA ILE A 295 8.32 4.16 -16.71
C ILE A 295 9.15 5.39 -16.30
N VAL A 296 8.47 6.46 -15.89
CA VAL A 296 9.14 7.69 -15.44
C VAL A 296 9.73 7.47 -14.04
N GLY A 297 10.96 7.91 -13.81
CA GLY A 297 11.64 7.72 -12.51
C GLY A 297 12.07 6.28 -12.19
N GLY A 298 11.69 5.29 -13.01
CA GLY A 298 12.13 3.89 -12.87
C GLY A 298 13.59 3.66 -13.28
N ASP A 299 14.12 2.48 -12.96
CA ASP A 299 15.46 2.09 -13.37
C ASP A 299 15.58 2.11 -14.92
N PRO A 300 16.59 2.79 -15.50
CA PRO A 300 16.76 2.87 -16.95
C PRO A 300 16.92 1.53 -17.67
N SER A 301 17.26 0.46 -16.95
CA SER A 301 17.36 -0.90 -17.48
C SER A 301 16.02 -1.62 -17.58
N TRP A 302 14.97 -1.11 -16.93
CA TRP A 302 13.64 -1.71 -16.99
C TRP A 302 13.05 -1.59 -18.40
N PRO A 303 12.34 -2.62 -18.89
CA PRO A 303 11.59 -2.50 -20.13
C PRO A 303 10.42 -1.51 -19.95
N PRO A 304 9.91 -0.92 -21.05
CA PRO A 304 8.65 -0.18 -21.00
C PRO A 304 7.52 -1.03 -20.38
N ALA A 305 6.65 -0.39 -19.61
CA ALA A 305 5.46 -1.00 -19.04
C ALA A 305 4.52 -1.49 -20.16
N ALA A 306 3.91 -2.64 -19.93
CA ALA A 306 2.95 -3.21 -20.87
C ALA A 306 1.66 -2.40 -20.92
N ASN A 307 0.98 -2.40 -22.07
CA ASN A 307 -0.36 -1.85 -22.21
C ASN A 307 -1.36 -2.80 -21.55
N LEU A 308 -2.12 -2.32 -20.56
CA LEU A 308 -3.12 -3.11 -19.86
C LEU A 308 -4.53 -2.94 -20.42
N THR A 309 -4.75 -1.98 -21.32
CA THR A 309 -6.09 -1.72 -21.86
C THR A 309 -6.55 -2.84 -22.81
N PRO A 310 -7.85 -2.94 -23.14
CA PRO A 310 -8.39 -3.88 -24.14
C PRO A 310 -7.97 -3.58 -25.61
N HIS A 311 -6.77 -3.02 -25.80
CA HIS A 311 -6.16 -2.73 -27.10
C HIS A 311 -5.44 -3.96 -27.68
N ALA A 312 -5.22 -3.98 -29.00
CA ALA A 312 -4.56 -5.09 -29.70
C ALA A 312 -3.09 -5.30 -29.25
N GLU A 313 -2.41 -4.23 -28.82
CA GLU A 313 -1.08 -4.27 -28.20
C GLU A 313 -1.12 -4.56 -26.69
N GLY A 314 -2.32 -4.56 -26.10
CA GLY A 314 -2.54 -4.76 -24.68
C GLY A 314 -3.22 -6.09 -24.39
N LEU A 315 -4.30 -6.05 -23.59
CA LEU A 315 -4.96 -7.24 -23.05
C LEU A 315 -6.16 -7.71 -23.90
N LYS A 316 -6.29 -7.28 -25.16
CA LYS A 316 -7.34 -7.79 -26.04
C LYS A 316 -7.21 -9.31 -26.19
N GLY A 317 -8.28 -10.04 -25.88
CA GLY A 317 -8.32 -11.51 -25.94
C GLY A 317 -7.61 -12.22 -24.78
N TRP A 318 -7.26 -11.51 -23.71
CA TRP A 318 -6.87 -12.10 -22.44
C TRP A 318 -8.10 -12.53 -21.64
N THR A 319 -7.93 -13.54 -20.79
CA THR A 319 -8.94 -13.96 -19.81
C THR A 319 -8.53 -13.55 -18.40
N TYR A 320 -9.45 -13.69 -17.45
CA TYR A 320 -9.15 -13.48 -16.03
C TYR A 320 -8.03 -14.43 -15.55
N GLU A 321 -8.02 -15.67 -16.01
CA GLU A 321 -7.01 -16.67 -15.64
C GLU A 321 -5.61 -16.28 -16.15
N ASP A 322 -5.54 -15.69 -17.35
CA ASP A 322 -4.28 -15.14 -17.86
C ASP A 322 -3.75 -14.00 -16.97
N PHE A 323 -4.65 -13.10 -16.53
CA PHE A 323 -4.31 -12.00 -15.63
C PHE A 323 -3.86 -12.51 -14.25
N VAL A 324 -4.61 -13.43 -13.64
CA VAL A 324 -4.25 -14.01 -12.33
C VAL A 324 -2.93 -14.75 -12.41
N ARG A 325 -2.64 -15.46 -13.50
CA ARG A 325 -1.35 -16.13 -13.69
C ARG A 325 -0.20 -15.12 -13.75
N VAL A 326 -0.37 -13.99 -14.43
CA VAL A 326 0.63 -12.90 -14.41
C VAL A 326 0.85 -12.40 -12.99
N MET A 327 -0.24 -12.11 -12.27
CA MET A 327 -0.17 -11.52 -10.93
C MET A 327 0.41 -12.49 -9.90
N ARG A 328 -0.09 -13.73 -9.83
CA ARG A 328 0.27 -14.72 -8.81
C ARG A 328 1.52 -15.53 -9.14
N GLU A 329 1.83 -15.76 -10.41
CA GLU A 329 3.00 -16.58 -10.81
C GLU A 329 4.11 -15.78 -11.47
N GLY A 330 3.86 -14.53 -11.87
CA GLY A 330 4.87 -13.73 -12.56
C GLY A 330 5.20 -14.27 -13.95
N LYS A 331 4.22 -14.88 -14.65
CA LYS A 331 4.40 -15.44 -16.00
C LYS A 331 3.45 -14.81 -17.00
N ARG A 332 3.99 -14.38 -18.14
CA ARG A 332 3.22 -13.87 -19.28
C ARG A 332 2.35 -14.97 -19.88
N LYS A 333 1.40 -14.57 -20.75
CA LYS A 333 0.58 -15.51 -21.54
C LYS A 333 1.43 -16.47 -22.39
N SER A 334 2.61 -16.03 -22.83
CA SER A 334 3.60 -16.85 -23.55
C SER A 334 4.33 -17.87 -22.67
N GLY A 335 4.21 -17.80 -21.35
CA GLY A 335 4.96 -18.59 -20.37
C GLY A 335 6.28 -17.95 -19.91
N GLU A 336 6.73 -16.88 -20.56
CA GLU A 336 7.95 -16.16 -20.16
C GLU A 336 7.79 -15.49 -18.78
N PRO A 337 8.83 -15.49 -17.93
CA PRO A 337 8.79 -14.78 -16.65
C PRO A 337 8.69 -13.26 -16.85
N LEU A 338 8.05 -12.59 -15.90
CA LEU A 338 8.04 -11.13 -15.83
C LEU A 338 9.45 -10.62 -15.52
N LYS A 339 9.74 -9.43 -16.05
CA LYS A 339 10.95 -8.68 -15.75
C LYS A 339 10.66 -7.67 -14.65
N MET A 340 11.71 -7.19 -13.98
CA MET A 340 11.57 -6.07 -13.06
C MET A 340 10.96 -4.84 -13.77
N PRO A 341 10.12 -4.06 -13.09
CA PRO A 341 9.74 -4.20 -11.67
C PRO A 341 8.63 -5.24 -11.42
N MET A 342 7.86 -5.63 -12.43
CA MET A 342 6.69 -6.51 -12.28
C MET A 342 7.01 -7.92 -11.79
N ALA A 343 8.26 -8.36 -11.83
CA ALA A 343 8.69 -9.64 -11.24
C ALA A 343 8.47 -9.70 -9.71
N ALA A 344 8.29 -8.56 -9.02
CA ALA A 344 7.98 -8.52 -7.59
C ALA A 344 6.48 -8.75 -7.28
N MET A 345 5.59 -8.57 -8.25
CA MET A 345 4.14 -8.65 -8.02
C MET A 345 3.62 -9.96 -7.42
N PRO A 346 4.19 -11.15 -7.72
CA PRO A 346 3.74 -12.40 -7.10
C PRO A 346 3.75 -12.39 -5.57
N ALA A 347 4.72 -11.71 -4.94
CA ALA A 347 4.79 -11.63 -3.49
C ALA A 347 3.58 -10.87 -2.90
N TYR A 348 3.12 -9.84 -3.59
CA TYR A 348 1.98 -8.99 -3.23
C TYR A 348 0.65 -9.64 -3.58
N ALA A 349 0.54 -10.14 -4.81
CA ALA A 349 -0.66 -10.84 -5.27
C ALA A 349 -0.96 -12.07 -4.43
N ALA A 350 0.06 -12.76 -3.88
CA ALA A 350 -0.14 -13.87 -2.94
C ALA A 350 -0.89 -13.48 -1.65
N LYS A 351 -0.94 -12.19 -1.32
CA LYS A 351 -1.67 -11.63 -0.17
C LYS A 351 -3.01 -11.02 -0.56
N MET A 352 -3.25 -10.79 -1.85
CA MET A 352 -4.54 -10.32 -2.36
C MET A 352 -5.61 -11.41 -2.33
N LYS A 353 -6.83 -11.01 -1.99
CA LYS A 353 -8.04 -11.83 -2.12
C LYS A 353 -8.38 -12.02 -3.60
N ASP A 354 -9.09 -13.10 -3.91
CA ASP A 354 -9.58 -13.30 -5.28
C ASP A 354 -10.58 -12.24 -5.71
N SER A 355 -11.41 -11.72 -4.79
CA SER A 355 -12.34 -10.61 -5.07
C SER A 355 -11.62 -9.34 -5.50
N GLU A 356 -10.44 -9.06 -4.94
CA GLU A 356 -9.61 -7.91 -5.29
C GLU A 356 -9.03 -8.05 -6.70
N LEU A 357 -8.48 -9.22 -7.04
CA LEU A 357 -7.97 -9.49 -8.39
C LEU A 357 -9.10 -9.49 -9.43
N GLN A 358 -10.28 -10.00 -9.08
CA GLN A 358 -11.46 -9.92 -9.93
C GLN A 358 -11.90 -8.48 -10.17
N ALA A 359 -11.93 -7.65 -9.13
CA ALA A 359 -12.28 -6.24 -9.26
C ALA A 359 -11.28 -5.47 -10.12
N MET A 360 -9.98 -5.68 -9.89
CA MET A 360 -8.91 -5.13 -10.73
C MET A 360 -9.10 -5.52 -12.20
N TRP A 361 -9.32 -6.81 -12.48
CA TRP A 361 -9.56 -7.30 -13.83
C TRP A 361 -10.82 -6.72 -14.46
N ALA A 362 -11.92 -6.63 -13.71
CA ALA A 362 -13.17 -6.04 -14.18
C ALA A 362 -12.98 -4.57 -14.59
N TYR A 363 -12.25 -3.79 -13.78
CA TYR A 363 -11.93 -2.41 -14.11
C TYR A 363 -11.02 -2.30 -15.34
N ILE A 364 -9.89 -3.01 -15.35
CA ILE A 364 -8.93 -3.01 -16.48
C ILE A 364 -9.62 -3.44 -17.78
N SER A 365 -10.53 -4.41 -17.73
CA SER A 365 -11.29 -4.86 -18.91
C SER A 365 -12.33 -3.85 -19.39
N SER A 366 -12.74 -2.93 -18.52
CA SER A 366 -13.76 -1.91 -18.81
C SER A 366 -13.20 -0.60 -19.36
N VAL A 367 -11.89 -0.32 -19.16
CA VAL A 367 -11.32 0.95 -19.62
C VAL A 367 -11.29 1.04 -21.16
N PRO A 368 -11.35 2.25 -21.73
CA PRO A 368 -11.23 2.42 -23.17
C PRO A 368 -9.91 1.83 -23.71
N ALA A 369 -10.00 1.12 -24.84
CA ALA A 369 -8.82 0.65 -25.54
C ALA A 369 -7.98 1.85 -26.01
N ALA A 370 -6.69 1.88 -25.66
CA ALA A 370 -5.78 2.96 -26.03
C ALA A 370 -4.48 2.38 -26.58
N ALA A 371 -3.93 2.99 -27.62
CA ALA A 371 -2.61 2.64 -28.14
C ALA A 371 -1.52 3.05 -27.14
N THR A 372 -0.42 2.29 -27.12
CA THR A 372 0.74 2.62 -26.29
C THR A 372 1.34 3.95 -26.75
N PRO A 373 1.50 4.97 -25.88
CA PRO A 373 2.22 6.19 -26.24
C PRO A 373 3.64 5.84 -26.73
N GLN A 374 4.14 6.56 -27.74
CA GLN A 374 5.39 6.22 -28.45
C GLN A 374 6.56 5.89 -27.49
N LYS A 375 7.26 4.79 -27.80
CA LYS A 375 8.30 4.14 -26.98
C LYS A 375 9.52 5.01 -26.68
#